data_AF-A0A3D2U983-F1
#
_entry.id   AF-A0A3D2U983-F1
#
_cell.length_a   1.000
_cell.length_b   1.000
_cell.length_c   1.000
_cell.angle_alpha   90.00
_cell.angle_beta   90.00
_cell.angle_gamma   90.00
#
_symmetry.space_group_name_H-M   'P 1'
#
loop_
_entity.id
_entity.type
_entity.pdbx_description
1 polymer ?
#
loop_
_entity_poly.entity_id
_entity_poly.type
_entity_poly.pdbx_seq_one_letter_code
_entity_poly.pdbx_strand_id
1 'polypeptide(L)'
;MLLALIVVATDADPAQAQRGRRGDSLLDLARDRDLREELKLTDEQADSIEKIRSESRSTAFEKYREFGGRIEAAKDDAEKAKIEAERREYFDGQRKIAEAALAKVISAEQLRGLRLSQLKRRGVRGVGAEWVAVELKLTDEQKTKLQAAISGHDQQRQSLDEARRELFRNRDLSREERDKKSKAL
;
A
#
# COMPACT_ATOMS: atom_id res chain seq x y z
N MET A 1 21.51 -6.56 -19.09
CA MET A 1 21.74 -7.00 -17.70
C MET A 1 20.41 -7.34 -17.08
N LEU A 2 20.21 -8.59 -16.66
CA LEU A 2 19.00 -9.06 -15.98
C LEU A 2 19.19 -8.80 -14.48
N LEU A 3 18.46 -7.84 -13.91
CA LEU A 3 18.46 -7.61 -12.47
C LEU A 3 17.56 -8.65 -11.80
N ALA A 4 18.17 -9.65 -11.16
CA ALA A 4 17.46 -10.65 -10.37
C ALA A 4 16.95 -10.00 -9.08
N LEU A 5 15.63 -9.88 -8.96
CA LEU A 5 14.96 -9.33 -7.79
C LEU A 5 14.78 -10.44 -6.74
N ILE A 6 15.70 -10.53 -5.78
CA ILE A 6 15.53 -11.42 -4.62
C ILE A 6 14.68 -10.69 -3.59
N VAL A 7 13.39 -11.04 -3.49
CA VAL A 7 12.50 -10.59 -2.41
C VAL A 7 12.75 -11.50 -1.21
N VAL A 8 13.55 -11.02 -0.25
CA VAL A 8 13.67 -11.67 1.06
C VAL A 8 12.43 -11.31 1.86
N ALA A 9 11.65 -12.32 2.25
CA ALA A 9 10.54 -12.17 3.19
C ALA A 9 11.13 -11.81 4.56
N THR A 10 11.27 -10.51 4.84
CA THR A 10 11.51 -10.05 6.21
C THR A 10 10.21 -10.15 6.97
N ASP A 11 10.22 -10.83 8.12
CA ASP A 11 9.11 -10.91 9.07
C ASP A 11 8.66 -9.50 9.48
N ALA A 12 7.71 -8.96 8.71
CA ALA A 12 7.07 -7.70 9.04
C ALA A 12 6.07 -7.97 10.16
N ASP A 13 6.35 -7.41 11.34
CA ASP A 13 5.48 -7.43 12.51
C ASP A 13 4.01 -7.18 12.11
N PRO A 14 3.09 -8.14 12.37
CA PRO A 14 1.70 -8.04 11.98
C PRO A 14 0.98 -6.82 12.58
N ALA A 15 1.49 -6.24 13.68
CA ALA A 15 0.96 -5.01 14.25
C ALA A 15 1.07 -3.79 13.31
N GLN A 16 1.92 -3.85 12.28
CA GLN A 16 2.05 -2.79 11.26
C GLN A 16 1.20 -3.01 10.00
N ALA A 17 0.58 -4.18 9.85
CA ALA A 17 -0.17 -4.53 8.64
C ALA A 17 -1.61 -4.01 8.61
N GLN A 18 -2.13 -3.53 9.75
CA GLN A 18 -3.54 -3.16 9.95
C GLN A 18 -3.81 -1.65 9.93
N ARG A 19 -2.76 -0.82 9.87
CA ARG A 19 -2.88 0.59 9.51
C ARG A 19 -2.36 0.70 8.09
N GLY A 20 -3.17 1.18 7.15
CA GLY A 20 -2.63 1.64 5.87
C GLY A 20 -1.45 2.58 6.19
N ARG A 21 -0.24 2.10 5.94
CA ARG A 21 0.98 2.72 6.48
C ARG A 21 1.08 4.09 5.84
N ARG A 22 0.84 5.14 6.64
CA ARG A 22 1.20 6.51 6.27
C ARG A 22 2.67 6.46 5.84
N GLY A 23 2.98 6.80 4.59
CA GLY A 23 4.36 6.81 4.09
C GLY A 23 4.70 5.87 2.92
N ASP A 24 3.76 5.06 2.41
CA ASP A 24 4.03 4.12 1.32
C ASP A 24 3.62 4.63 -0.09
N SER A 25 3.22 5.90 -0.21
CA SER A 25 2.98 6.52 -1.52
C SER A 25 4.31 6.93 -2.18
N LEU A 26 4.40 6.95 -3.52
CA LEU A 26 5.64 7.38 -4.19
C LEU A 26 6.04 8.81 -3.80
N LEU A 27 5.07 9.69 -3.51
CA LEU A 27 5.32 11.04 -3.03
C LEU A 27 5.87 11.08 -1.60
N ASP A 28 5.37 10.23 -0.70
CA ASP A 28 5.92 10.16 0.66
C ASP A 28 7.33 9.55 0.64
N LEU A 29 7.60 8.58 -0.25
CA LEU A 29 8.93 8.00 -0.45
C LEU A 29 9.92 9.01 -1.05
N ALA A 30 9.47 9.84 -1.99
CA ALA A 30 10.31 10.88 -2.58
C ALA A 30 10.73 11.97 -1.58
N ARG A 31 10.12 11.98 -0.39
CA ARG A 31 10.47 12.87 0.72
C ARG A 31 11.36 12.23 1.77
N ASP A 32 11.45 10.91 1.77
CA ASP A 32 12.31 10.16 2.67
C ASP A 32 13.75 10.61 2.44
N ARG A 33 14.42 11.04 3.50
CA ARG A 33 15.73 11.69 3.39
C ARG A 33 16.75 10.75 2.75
N ASP A 34 16.78 9.50 3.21
CA ASP A 34 17.76 8.52 2.77
C ASP A 34 17.51 8.17 1.28
N LEU A 35 16.25 8.02 0.88
CA LEU A 35 15.91 7.79 -0.54
C LEU A 35 16.18 9.02 -1.42
N ARG A 36 16.00 10.24 -0.92
CA ARG A 36 16.36 11.45 -1.66
C ARG A 36 17.86 11.51 -1.92
N GLU A 37 18.66 11.21 -0.91
CA GLU A 37 20.12 11.16 -1.02
C GLU A 37 20.56 10.02 -1.97
N GLU A 38 20.00 8.82 -1.84
CA GLU A 38 20.28 7.66 -2.71
C GLU A 38 19.95 7.96 -4.19
N LEU A 39 18.78 8.53 -4.44
CA LEU A 39 18.29 8.83 -5.79
C LEU A 39 18.79 10.19 -6.31
N LYS A 40 19.59 10.90 -5.52
CA LYS A 40 20.15 12.22 -5.84
C LYS A 40 19.08 13.18 -6.34
N LEU A 41 17.94 13.24 -5.63
CA LEU A 41 16.88 14.19 -5.92
C LEU A 41 17.40 15.60 -5.62
N THR A 42 17.37 16.49 -6.62
CA THR A 42 17.85 17.87 -6.44
C THR A 42 16.91 18.66 -5.53
N ASP A 43 17.37 19.80 -5.03
CA ASP A 43 16.55 20.67 -4.20
C ASP A 43 15.36 21.23 -4.98
N GLU A 44 15.53 21.57 -6.27
CA GLU A 44 14.43 22.02 -7.13
C GLU A 44 13.39 20.91 -7.36
N GLN A 45 13.83 19.65 -7.49
CA GLN A 45 12.93 18.51 -7.56
C GLN A 45 12.17 18.33 -6.24
N ALA A 46 12.85 18.47 -5.11
CA ALA A 46 12.24 18.35 -3.78
C ALA A 46 11.17 19.42 -3.52
N ASP A 47 11.43 20.66 -3.91
CA ASP A 47 10.45 21.75 -3.82
C ASP A 47 9.22 21.48 -4.69
N SER A 48 9.45 20.99 -5.91
CA SER A 48 8.37 20.60 -6.83
C SER A 48 7.54 19.43 -6.28
N ILE A 49 8.20 18.43 -5.68
CA ILE A 49 7.53 17.30 -5.01
C ILE A 49 6.67 17.79 -3.84
N GLU A 50 7.16 18.74 -3.04
CA GLU A 50 6.38 19.29 -1.93
C GLU A 50 5.15 20.04 -2.41
N LYS A 51 5.26 20.78 -3.53
CA LYS A 51 4.12 21.45 -4.15
C LYS A 51 3.04 20.46 -4.60
N ILE A 52 3.43 19.40 -5.33
CA ILE A 52 2.50 18.34 -5.78
C ILE A 52 1.77 17.73 -4.57
N ARG A 53 2.49 17.49 -3.48
CA ARG A 53 1.92 16.93 -2.26
C ARG A 53 0.97 17.89 -1.54
N SER A 54 1.33 19.17 -1.47
CA SER A 54 0.47 20.20 -0.86
C SER A 54 -0.87 20.27 -1.58
N GLU A 55 -0.85 20.33 -2.92
CA GLU A 55 -2.05 20.33 -3.77
C GLU A 55 -2.87 19.04 -3.62
N SER A 56 -2.20 17.89 -3.52
CA SER A 56 -2.87 16.60 -3.31
C SER A 56 -3.53 16.48 -1.93
N ARG A 57 -2.99 17.16 -0.90
CA ARG A 57 -3.47 17.05 0.48
C ARG A 57 -4.59 18.01 0.81
N SER A 58 -4.55 19.23 0.28
CA SER A 58 -5.59 20.23 0.49
C SER A 58 -6.96 19.70 0.06
N THR A 59 -7.00 19.04 -1.09
CA THR A 59 -8.22 18.43 -1.65
C THR A 59 -8.63 17.13 -0.95
N ALA A 60 -7.66 16.35 -0.47
CA ALA A 60 -7.94 15.06 0.16
C ALA A 60 -8.71 15.19 1.48
N PHE A 61 -8.40 16.19 2.31
CA PHE A 61 -9.01 16.32 3.65
C PHE A 61 -10.53 16.53 3.57
N GLU A 62 -10.99 17.45 2.73
CA GLU A 62 -12.41 17.74 2.54
C GLU A 62 -13.15 16.51 2.01
N LYS A 63 -12.55 15.81 1.04
CA LYS A 63 -13.13 14.59 0.48
C LYS A 63 -13.19 13.44 1.48
N TYR A 64 -12.18 13.27 2.33
CA TYR A 64 -12.23 12.30 3.42
C TYR A 64 -13.40 12.58 4.36
N ARG A 65 -13.62 13.84 4.71
CA ARG A 65 -14.74 14.25 5.57
C ARG A 65 -16.09 14.01 4.88
N GLU A 66 -16.21 14.36 3.61
CA GLU A 66 -17.41 14.14 2.80
C GLU A 66 -17.78 12.65 2.75
N PHE A 67 -16.83 11.79 2.35
CA PHE A 67 -17.05 10.35 2.32
C PHE A 67 -17.35 9.78 3.71
N GLY A 68 -16.68 10.28 4.77
CA GLY A 68 -16.96 9.89 6.14
C GLY A 68 -18.40 10.17 6.55
N GLY A 69 -18.90 11.38 6.31
CA GLY A 69 -20.29 11.75 6.61
C GLY A 69 -21.30 10.93 5.81
N ARG A 70 -21.00 10.61 4.54
CA ARG A 70 -21.85 9.72 3.72
C ARG A 70 -21.90 8.29 4.28
N ILE A 71 -20.77 7.76 4.72
CA ILE A 71 -20.66 6.42 5.33
C ILE A 71 -21.42 6.35 6.65
N GLU A 72 -21.34 7.39 7.48
CA GLU A 72 -22.06 7.48 8.75
C GLU A 72 -23.58 7.60 8.55
N ALA A 73 -24.01 8.29 7.48
CA ALA A 73 -25.42 8.46 7.14
C ALA A 73 -26.03 7.29 6.33
N ALA A 74 -25.22 6.29 5.96
CA ALA A 74 -25.67 5.15 5.17
C ALA A 74 -26.72 4.33 5.95
N LYS A 75 -27.78 3.91 5.26
CA LYS A 75 -28.93 3.23 5.87
C LYS A 75 -28.69 1.76 6.12
N ASP A 76 -27.82 1.15 5.30
CA ASP A 76 -27.49 -0.27 5.35
C ASP A 76 -26.04 -0.53 4.89
N ASP A 77 -25.61 -1.78 5.07
CA ASP A 77 -24.25 -2.22 4.73
C ASP A 77 -23.98 -2.21 3.21
N ALA A 78 -25.00 -2.35 2.37
CA ALA A 78 -24.84 -2.33 0.92
C ALA A 78 -24.55 -0.91 0.41
N GLU A 79 -25.29 0.08 0.91
CA GLU A 79 -25.05 1.49 0.65
C GLU A 79 -23.66 1.90 1.17
N LYS A 80 -23.30 1.45 2.38
CA LYS A 80 -21.98 1.69 2.96
C LYS A 80 -20.86 1.12 2.09
N ALA A 81 -21.00 -0.12 1.63
CA ALA A 81 -20.02 -0.77 0.76
C ALA A 81 -19.85 -0.04 -0.57
N LYS A 82 -20.95 0.47 -1.15
CA LYS A 82 -20.91 1.29 -2.37
C LYS A 82 -20.15 2.60 -2.15
N ILE A 83 -20.46 3.34 -1.07
CA ILE A 83 -19.75 4.59 -0.75
C ILE A 83 -18.26 4.32 -0.49
N GLU A 84 -17.92 3.21 0.16
CA GLU A 84 -16.52 2.82 0.35
C GLU A 84 -15.81 2.48 -0.97
N ALA A 85 -16.50 1.88 -1.94
CA ALA A 85 -15.96 1.65 -3.28
C ALA A 85 -15.69 2.97 -4.00
N GLU A 86 -16.64 3.91 -3.99
CA GLU A 86 -16.46 5.26 -4.56
C GLU A 86 -15.31 6.02 -3.88
N ARG A 87 -15.20 5.93 -2.54
CA ARG A 87 -14.10 6.51 -1.78
C ARG A 87 -12.76 5.96 -2.26
N ARG A 88 -12.65 4.63 -2.39
CA ARG A 88 -11.43 3.96 -2.87
C ARG A 88 -11.06 4.41 -4.28
N GLU A 89 -12.01 4.40 -5.20
CA GLU A 89 -11.81 4.82 -6.59
C GLU A 89 -11.33 6.27 -6.69
N TYR A 90 -11.95 7.18 -5.93
CA TYR A 90 -11.54 8.58 -5.90
C TYR A 90 -10.08 8.75 -5.46
N PHE A 91 -9.69 8.15 -4.33
CA PHE A 91 -8.32 8.29 -3.81
C PHE A 91 -7.29 7.54 -4.65
N ASP A 92 -7.66 6.42 -5.29
CA ASP A 92 -6.81 5.75 -6.27
C ASP A 92 -6.59 6.62 -7.51
N GLY A 93 -7.62 7.32 -7.99
CA GLY A 93 -7.52 8.29 -9.08
C GLY A 93 -6.60 9.46 -8.72
N GLN A 94 -6.78 10.07 -7.54
CA GLN A 94 -5.90 11.14 -7.06
C GLN A 94 -4.45 10.66 -6.92
N ARG A 95 -4.23 9.44 -6.42
CA ARG A 95 -2.88 8.84 -6.36
C ARG A 95 -2.26 8.75 -7.74
N LYS A 96 -2.99 8.25 -8.76
CA LYS A 96 -2.48 8.16 -10.14
C LYS A 96 -2.13 9.52 -10.73
N ILE A 97 -2.95 10.55 -10.49
CA ILE A 97 -2.67 11.92 -10.92
C ILE A 97 -1.38 12.43 -10.29
N ALA A 98 -1.22 12.24 -8.98
CA ALA A 98 -0.06 12.69 -8.24
C ALA A 98 1.23 11.94 -8.66
N GLU A 99 1.13 10.63 -8.93
CA GLU A 99 2.23 9.83 -9.49
C GLU A 99 2.61 10.26 -10.91
N ALA A 100 1.64 10.63 -11.75
CA ALA A 100 1.90 11.16 -13.07
C ALA A 100 2.55 12.56 -13.02
N ALA A 101 2.16 13.41 -12.06
CA ALA A 101 2.82 14.69 -11.81
C ALA A 101 4.26 14.49 -11.33
N LEU A 102 4.49 13.56 -10.40
CA LEU A 102 5.83 13.19 -9.93
C LEU A 102 6.72 12.77 -11.09
N ALA A 103 6.23 11.90 -11.98
CA ALA A 103 6.97 11.40 -13.14
C ALA A 103 7.41 12.49 -14.14
N LYS A 104 6.84 13.70 -14.08
CA LYS A 104 7.26 14.85 -14.89
C LYS A 104 8.40 15.65 -14.26
N VAL A 105 8.61 15.50 -12.95
CA VAL A 105 9.59 16.26 -12.17
C VAL A 105 10.88 15.45 -11.94
N ILE A 106 10.76 14.13 -11.84
CA ILE A 106 11.91 13.24 -11.64
C ILE A 106 12.23 12.45 -12.91
N SER A 107 13.45 11.96 -13.02
CA SER A 107 13.85 11.12 -14.14
C SER A 107 13.16 9.75 -14.10
N ALA A 108 13.11 9.07 -15.24
CA ALA A 108 12.58 7.70 -15.29
C ALA A 108 13.36 6.73 -14.39
N GLU A 109 14.67 6.94 -14.22
CA GLU A 109 15.52 6.14 -13.34
C GLU A 109 15.19 6.39 -11.85
N GLN A 110 15.03 7.66 -11.46
CA GLN A 110 14.60 8.03 -10.10
C GLN A 110 13.22 7.46 -9.79
N LEU A 111 12.28 7.52 -10.74
CA LEU A 111 10.96 6.93 -10.59
C LEU A 111 11.01 5.41 -10.42
N ARG A 112 11.87 4.72 -11.17
CA ARG A 112 12.12 3.27 -10.99
C ARG A 112 12.69 2.98 -9.60
N GLY A 113 13.65 3.77 -9.12
CA GLY A 113 14.21 3.64 -7.78
C GLY A 113 13.18 3.80 -6.66
N LEU A 114 12.28 4.77 -6.78
CA LEU A 114 11.15 4.94 -5.85
C LEU A 114 10.18 3.76 -5.88
N ARG A 115 9.84 3.27 -7.08
CA ARG A 115 8.96 2.10 -7.26
C ARG A 115 9.57 0.83 -6.67
N LEU A 116 10.88 0.63 -6.85
CA LEU A 116 11.60 -0.47 -6.22
C LEU A 116 11.57 -0.37 -4.69
N SER A 117 11.79 0.82 -4.14
CA SER A 117 11.71 1.07 -2.70
C SER A 117 10.31 0.84 -2.15
N GLN A 118 9.29 1.26 -2.90
CA GLN A 118 7.89 0.98 -2.59
C GLN A 118 7.61 -0.52 -2.59
N LEU A 119 8.10 -1.25 -3.59
CA LEU A 119 7.95 -2.70 -3.68
C LEU A 119 8.60 -3.41 -2.50
N LYS A 120 9.83 -3.01 -2.13
CA LYS A 120 10.54 -3.52 -0.94
C LYS A 120 9.73 -3.30 0.34
N ARG A 121 9.12 -2.12 0.51
CA ARG A 121 8.30 -1.80 1.69
C ARG A 121 6.96 -2.55 1.72
N ARG A 122 6.32 -2.73 0.56
CA ARG A 122 5.01 -3.40 0.45
C ARG A 122 5.08 -4.92 0.41
N GLY A 123 6.23 -5.48 0.05
CA GLY A 123 6.42 -6.92 -0.12
C GLY A 123 5.45 -7.52 -1.14
N VAL A 124 4.91 -8.70 -0.86
CA VAL A 124 4.01 -9.46 -1.75
C VAL A 124 2.81 -8.62 -2.23
N ARG A 125 2.25 -7.77 -1.36
CA ARG A 125 1.13 -6.87 -1.72
C ARG A 125 1.50 -5.86 -2.81
N GLY A 126 2.78 -5.51 -2.95
CA GLY A 126 3.27 -4.60 -3.97
C GLY A 126 3.49 -5.25 -5.34
N VAL A 127 3.65 -6.58 -5.38
CA VAL A 127 3.99 -7.33 -6.61
C VAL A 127 2.84 -7.28 -7.63
N GLY A 128 1.60 -7.14 -7.16
CA GLY A 128 0.42 -7.01 -8.03
C GLY A 128 0.27 -5.65 -8.74
N ALA A 129 1.18 -4.70 -8.51
CA ALA A 129 1.10 -3.40 -9.18
C ALA A 129 1.36 -3.52 -10.70
N GLU A 130 0.61 -2.78 -11.50
CA GLU A 130 0.67 -2.85 -12.98
C GLU A 130 2.08 -2.62 -13.53
N TRP A 131 2.83 -1.68 -12.96
CA TRP A 131 4.20 -1.39 -13.39
C TRP A 131 5.15 -2.58 -13.20
N VAL A 132 4.89 -3.45 -12.21
CA VAL A 132 5.71 -4.66 -11.98
C VAL A 132 5.53 -5.63 -13.13
N ALA A 133 4.28 -5.82 -13.59
CA ALA A 133 4.01 -6.67 -14.73
C ALA A 133 4.65 -6.14 -16.03
N VAL A 134 4.66 -4.82 -16.21
CA VAL A 134 5.31 -4.16 -17.36
C VAL A 134 6.84 -4.31 -17.28
N GLU A 135 7.44 -4.03 -16.13
CA GLU A 135 8.90 -4.08 -15.96
C GLU A 135 9.43 -5.52 -16.08
N LEU A 136 8.70 -6.49 -15.54
CA LEU A 136 9.01 -7.92 -15.65
C LEU A 136 8.54 -8.55 -16.96
N LYS A 137 7.85 -7.79 -17.82
CA LYS A 137 7.31 -8.24 -19.11
C LYS A 137 6.49 -9.53 -18.99
N LEU A 138 5.64 -9.59 -17.98
CA LEU A 138 4.83 -10.78 -17.70
C LEU A 138 3.86 -11.02 -18.85
N THR A 139 3.75 -12.28 -19.29
CA THR A 139 2.69 -12.73 -20.20
C THR A 139 1.34 -12.71 -19.49
N ASP A 140 0.23 -12.75 -20.23
CA ASP A 140 -1.11 -12.75 -19.63
C ASP A 140 -1.35 -13.99 -18.76
N GLU A 141 -0.77 -15.13 -19.14
CA GLU A 141 -0.78 -16.34 -18.31
C GLU A 141 -0.01 -16.12 -16.99
N GLN A 142 1.16 -15.48 -17.04
CA GLN A 142 1.96 -15.17 -15.84
C GLN A 142 1.26 -14.15 -14.95
N LYS A 143 0.61 -13.12 -15.53
CA LYS A 143 -0.21 -12.16 -14.77
C LYS A 143 -1.35 -12.86 -14.05
N THR A 144 -2.04 -13.78 -14.73
CA THR A 144 -3.14 -14.55 -14.15
C THR A 144 -2.66 -15.41 -12.98
N LYS A 145 -1.55 -16.14 -13.16
CA LYS A 145 -0.93 -16.95 -12.09
C LYS A 145 -0.48 -16.08 -10.91
N LEU A 146 0.09 -14.91 -11.19
CA LEU A 146 0.49 -13.96 -10.16
C LEU A 146 -0.72 -13.44 -9.38
N GLN A 147 -1.81 -13.05 -10.05
CA GLN A 147 -3.05 -12.63 -9.40
C GLN A 147 -3.65 -13.71 -8.52
N ALA A 148 -3.63 -14.97 -8.98
CA ALA A 148 -4.09 -16.11 -8.18
C ALA A 148 -3.23 -16.31 -6.93
N ALA A 149 -1.90 -16.23 -7.07
CA ALA A 149 -0.98 -16.35 -5.94
C ALA A 149 -1.17 -15.21 -4.90
N ILE A 150 -1.36 -13.98 -5.36
CA ILE A 150 -1.64 -12.83 -4.48
C ILE A 150 -2.97 -13.03 -3.75
N SER A 151 -4.02 -13.44 -4.47
CA SER A 151 -5.34 -13.69 -3.88
C SER A 151 -5.29 -14.80 -2.82
N GLY A 152 -4.58 -15.89 -3.09
CA GLY A 152 -4.39 -16.98 -2.12
C GLY A 152 -3.62 -16.54 -0.87
N HIS A 153 -2.57 -15.74 -1.06
CA HIS A 153 -1.83 -15.15 0.06
C HIS A 153 -2.72 -14.21 0.91
N ASP A 154 -3.56 -13.39 0.29
CA ASP A 154 -4.46 -12.48 1.01
C ASP A 154 -5.55 -13.24 1.78
N GLN A 155 -6.11 -14.31 1.20
CA GLN A 155 -7.04 -15.22 1.89
C GLN A 155 -6.38 -15.90 3.10
N GLN A 156 -5.14 -16.39 2.95
CA GLN A 156 -4.39 -16.98 4.06
C GLN A 156 -4.10 -15.96 5.16
N ARG A 157 -3.78 -14.72 4.82
CA ARG A 157 -3.62 -13.65 5.83
C ARG A 157 -4.92 -13.33 6.53
N GLN A 158 -6.02 -13.26 5.79
CA GLN A 158 -7.33 -12.98 6.39
C GLN A 158 -7.73 -14.08 7.37
N SER A 159 -7.54 -15.36 7.02
CA SER A 159 -7.85 -16.47 7.92
C SER A 159 -6.96 -16.48 9.16
N LEU A 160 -5.67 -16.16 9.03
CA LEU A 160 -4.77 -15.98 10.19
C LEU A 160 -5.20 -14.81 11.08
N ASP A 161 -5.60 -13.68 10.50
CA ASP A 161 -6.07 -12.51 11.25
C ASP A 161 -7.42 -12.78 11.94
N GLU A 162 -8.29 -13.59 11.35
CA GLU A 162 -9.53 -14.08 11.97
C GLU A 162 -9.23 -15.03 13.12
N ALA A 163 -8.37 -16.03 12.93
CA ALA A 163 -7.94 -16.96 13.96
C ALA A 163 -7.30 -16.24 15.16
N ARG A 164 -6.44 -15.24 14.90
CA ARG A 164 -5.87 -14.38 15.94
C ARG A 164 -6.97 -13.57 16.65
N ARG A 165 -7.87 -12.93 15.92
CA ARG A 165 -8.99 -12.17 16.51
C ARG A 165 -9.90 -13.03 17.38
N GLU A 166 -10.15 -14.28 16.99
CA GLU A 166 -10.91 -15.24 17.79
C GLU A 166 -10.15 -15.66 19.05
N LEU A 167 -8.87 -16.00 18.90
CA LEU A 167 -7.99 -16.35 20.01
C LEU A 167 -7.95 -15.25 21.09
N PHE A 168 -7.83 -13.98 20.67
CA PHE A 168 -7.81 -12.86 21.62
C PHE A 168 -9.17 -12.50 22.20
N ARG A 169 -10.27 -12.81 21.50
CA ARG A 169 -11.65 -12.65 21.99
C ARG A 169 -12.06 -13.76 22.96
N ASN A 170 -11.42 -14.93 22.89
CA ASN A 170 -11.68 -16.04 23.80
C ASN A 170 -11.27 -15.66 25.25
N ARG A 171 -12.26 -15.47 26.11
CA ARG A 171 -12.08 -15.07 27.52
C ARG A 171 -11.77 -16.24 28.44
N ASP A 172 -11.96 -17.47 27.96
CA ASP A 172 -11.72 -18.69 28.74
C ASP A 172 -10.23 -19.04 28.82
N LEU A 173 -9.42 -18.49 27.90
CA LEU A 173 -7.97 -18.64 27.90
C LEU A 173 -7.30 -17.55 28.72
N SER A 174 -6.36 -17.97 29.58
CA SER A 174 -5.46 -17.04 30.25
C SER A 174 -4.64 -16.22 29.23
N ARG A 175 -4.06 -15.10 29.67
CA ARG A 175 -3.20 -14.28 28.81
C ARG A 175 -1.99 -15.07 28.30
N GLU A 176 -1.38 -15.87 29.18
CA GLU A 176 -0.21 -16.69 28.85
C GLU A 176 -0.53 -17.77 27.81
N GLU A 177 -1.69 -18.41 27.90
CA GLU A 177 -2.14 -19.39 26.90
C GLU A 177 -2.47 -18.74 25.55
N ARG A 178 -3.04 -17.54 25.55
CA ARG A 178 -3.28 -16.77 24.32
C ARG A 178 -1.97 -16.38 23.65
N ASP A 179 -0.97 -15.93 24.41
CA ASP A 179 0.35 -15.58 23.86
C ASP A 179 1.06 -16.82 23.30
N LYS A 180 0.99 -17.96 24.00
CA LYS A 180 1.57 -19.23 23.52
C LYS A 180 0.91 -19.70 22.22
N LYS A 181 -0.43 -19.67 22.14
CA LYS A 181 -1.17 -20.06 20.93
C LYS A 181 -1.00 -19.06 19.79
N SER A 182 -0.86 -17.77 20.08
CA SER A 182 -0.63 -16.75 19.06
C SER A 182 0.75 -16.88 18.40
N LYS A 183 1.76 -17.37 19.12
CA LYS A 183 3.10 -17.66 18.56
C LYS A 183 3.11 -18.88 17.64
N ALA A 184 2.10 -19.75 17.74
CA ALA A 184 1.94 -20.93 16.90
C ALA A 184 1.10 -20.68 15.63
N LEU A 185 0.58 -19.45 15.45
CA LEU A 185 -0.20 -18.97 14.30
C LEU A 185 0.64 -18.04 13.42
#